data_AF-A0A7W2UNH1-F1
#
_entry.id   AF-A0A7W2UNH1-F1
#
_cell.length_a   1.000
_cell.length_b   1.000
_cell.length_c   1.000
_cell.angle_alpha   90.00
_cell.angle_beta   90.00
_cell.angle_gamma   90.00
#
_symmetry.space_group_name_H-M   'P 1'
#
loop_
_entity.id
_entity.type
_entity.pdbx_description
1 polymer ?
#
loop_
_entity_poly.entity_id
_entity_poly.type
_entity_poly.pdbx_seq_one_letter_code
_entity_poly.pdbx_strand_id
1 'polypeptide(L)'
;MTVDATDEVERFILGDRFACLAGRSAWRKGGITHRHYDRMGSDESARLMALDLADFVASADWSHRSFTSFIATFEHPRGVDELRFEELLWEQLQLLHEHDSRSHRWAEGRSSDPQTREFAYSVAGHPFFVIGLHETHRRWGRRPPFPMLAFNSHEQFDRIKGAKMWDRLAEKIRKQDIQLQGDINPNLLEYEELSEARRYSGRPKPADWQCPFTAREDQREPALTGRPPA
;
A
#
# COMPACT_ATOMS: atom_id res chain seq x y z
N MET A 1 19.50 -6.14 13.98
CA MET A 1 18.89 -7.09 13.04
C MET A 1 18.30 -6.41 11.78
N THR A 2 18.36 -5.08 11.63
CA THR A 2 17.72 -4.33 10.53
C THR A 2 18.53 -4.26 9.22
N VAL A 3 19.86 -4.43 9.28
CA VAL A 3 20.75 -4.37 8.10
C VAL A 3 20.45 -5.53 7.14
N ASP A 4 20.23 -6.74 7.67
CA ASP A 4 19.98 -7.95 6.88
C ASP A 4 18.67 -7.86 6.07
N ALA A 5 17.58 -7.42 6.72
CA ALA A 5 16.29 -7.26 6.06
C ALA A 5 16.33 -6.25 4.91
N THR A 6 17.10 -5.16 5.04
CA THR A 6 17.23 -4.16 3.97
C THR A 6 17.97 -4.73 2.77
N ASP A 7 19.05 -5.48 2.98
CA ASP A 7 19.84 -6.10 1.91
C ASP A 7 19.07 -7.22 1.19
N GLU A 8 18.27 -8.00 1.92
CA GLU A 8 17.35 -8.99 1.34
C GLU A 8 16.26 -8.35 0.48
N VAL A 9 15.64 -7.27 0.97
CA VAL A 9 14.63 -6.51 0.23
C VAL A 9 15.23 -5.85 -1.00
N GLU A 10 16.44 -5.29 -0.91
CA GLU A 10 17.16 -4.74 -2.06
C GLU A 10 17.39 -5.81 -3.13
N ARG A 11 17.91 -6.98 -2.74
CA ARG A 11 18.14 -8.09 -3.67
C ARG A 11 16.86 -8.53 -4.39
N PHE A 12 15.73 -8.52 -3.69
CA PHE A 12 14.43 -8.79 -4.30
C PHE A 12 14.01 -7.69 -5.28
N ILE A 13 13.99 -6.42 -4.84
CA ILE A 13 13.53 -5.29 -5.66
C ILE A 13 14.41 -5.11 -6.90
N LEU A 14 15.73 -5.24 -6.76
CA LEU A 14 16.67 -5.08 -7.87
C LEU A 14 16.83 -6.36 -8.70
N GLY A 15 16.33 -7.51 -8.23
CA GLY A 15 16.42 -8.79 -8.90
C GLY A 15 15.50 -8.94 -10.11
N ASP A 16 15.68 -10.03 -10.86
CA ASP A 16 14.99 -10.26 -12.13
C ASP A 16 13.52 -10.64 -11.98
N ARG A 17 13.14 -11.13 -10.79
CA ARG A 17 11.75 -11.49 -10.50
C ARG A 17 10.88 -10.27 -10.22
N PHE A 18 11.44 -9.12 -9.85
CA PHE A 18 10.64 -7.92 -9.57
C PHE A 18 10.41 -7.08 -10.85
N ALA A 19 9.22 -7.23 -11.43
CA ALA A 19 8.80 -6.58 -12.69
C ALA A 19 8.36 -5.11 -12.52
N CYS A 20 8.28 -4.57 -11.30
CA CYS A 20 7.82 -3.20 -11.08
C CYS A 20 8.95 -2.18 -11.33
N LEU A 21 8.99 -1.64 -12.54
CA LEU A 21 9.97 -0.61 -12.94
C LEU A 21 9.93 0.65 -12.07
N ALA A 22 8.73 1.07 -11.64
CA ALA A 22 8.58 2.22 -10.75
C ALA A 22 9.25 1.98 -9.40
N GLY A 23 8.99 0.82 -8.78
CA GLY A 23 9.64 0.42 -7.52
C GLY A 23 11.16 0.30 -7.63
N ARG A 24 11.68 -0.24 -8.73
CA ARG A 24 13.13 -0.29 -9.00
C ARG A 24 13.74 1.10 -9.11
N SER A 25 13.06 1.99 -9.84
CA SER A 25 13.49 3.38 -9.99
C SER A 25 13.44 4.13 -8.65
N ALA A 26 12.39 3.91 -7.85
CA ALA A 26 12.23 4.49 -6.52
C ALA A 26 13.39 4.07 -5.62
N TRP A 27 13.69 2.76 -5.53
CA TRP A 27 14.81 2.26 -4.72
C TRP A 27 16.14 2.90 -5.11
N ARG A 28 16.50 2.84 -6.41
CA ARG A 28 17.77 3.37 -6.93
C ARG A 28 17.96 4.88 -6.70
N LYS A 29 16.86 5.62 -6.58
CA LYS A 29 16.86 7.08 -6.40
C LYS A 29 16.64 7.49 -4.94
N GLY A 30 16.58 6.54 -4.00
CA GLY A 30 16.31 6.82 -2.58
C GLY A 30 14.88 7.27 -2.30
N GLY A 31 13.93 6.98 -3.20
CA GLY A 31 12.51 7.28 -3.03
C GLY A 31 11.73 6.26 -2.19
N ILE A 32 12.41 5.26 -1.62
CA ILE A 32 11.78 4.26 -0.75
C ILE A 32 12.23 4.47 0.68
N THR A 33 11.27 4.68 1.57
CA THR A 33 11.48 4.54 3.02
C THR A 33 11.15 3.10 3.40
N HIS A 34 12.13 2.36 3.91
CA HIS A 34 11.97 0.96 4.34
C HIS A 34 11.98 0.85 5.86
N ARG A 35 11.00 0.14 6.42
CA ARG A 35 10.93 -0.24 7.83
C ARG A 35 10.66 -1.73 7.97
N HIS A 36 11.29 -2.34 8.96
CA HIS A 36 11.17 -3.76 9.25
C HIS A 36 10.65 -3.94 10.68
N TYR A 37 9.56 -4.70 10.81
CA TYR A 37 8.84 -4.94 12.06
C TYR A 37 8.90 -6.43 12.42
N ASP A 38 8.57 -6.77 13.66
CA ASP A 38 8.62 -8.16 14.13
C ASP A 38 7.49 -9.01 13.52
N ARG A 39 6.24 -8.70 13.86
CA ARG A 39 5.10 -9.54 13.47
C ARG A 39 4.00 -8.76 12.75
N MET A 40 3.61 -9.23 11.58
CA MET A 40 2.43 -8.76 10.85
C MET A 40 1.16 -9.15 11.60
N GLY A 41 0.23 -8.21 11.73
CA GLY A 41 -1.00 -8.38 12.50
C GLY A 41 -0.82 -8.22 14.02
N SER A 42 0.30 -7.65 14.48
CA SER A 42 0.50 -7.36 15.91
C SER A 42 0.28 -5.88 16.22
N ASP A 43 -0.25 -5.60 17.41
CA ASP A 43 -0.53 -4.24 17.88
C ASP A 43 0.74 -3.37 17.92
N GLU A 44 1.86 -3.92 18.38
CA GLU A 44 3.13 -3.17 18.46
C GLU A 44 3.69 -2.82 17.08
N SER A 45 3.70 -3.76 16.13
CA SER A 45 4.11 -3.45 14.74
C SER A 45 3.19 -2.40 14.11
N ALA A 46 1.88 -2.48 14.35
CA ALA A 46 0.93 -1.49 13.86
C ALA A 46 1.15 -0.10 14.47
N ARG A 47 1.39 -0.03 15.78
CA ARG A 47 1.67 1.21 16.51
C ARG A 47 2.95 1.89 15.98
N LEU A 48 4.03 1.13 15.83
CA LEU A 48 5.30 1.63 15.29
C LEU A 48 5.13 2.08 13.83
N MET A 49 4.42 1.28 13.02
CA MET A 49 4.13 1.62 11.63
C MET A 49 3.30 2.89 11.48
N ALA A 50 2.34 3.14 12.37
CA ALA A 50 1.55 4.39 12.36
C ALA A 50 2.45 5.62 12.53
N LEU A 51 3.41 5.55 13.47
CA LEU A 51 4.37 6.63 13.71
C LEU A 51 5.30 6.84 12.50
N ASP A 52 5.89 5.75 12.00
CA ASP A 52 6.80 5.80 10.85
C ASP A 52 6.11 6.29 9.56
N LEU A 53 4.85 5.90 9.34
CA LEU A 53 4.07 6.38 8.19
C LEU A 53 3.70 7.86 8.33
N ALA A 54 3.36 8.33 9.54
CA ALA A 54 3.10 9.75 9.77
C ALA A 54 4.36 10.61 9.49
N ASP A 55 5.54 10.17 9.96
CA ASP A 55 6.82 10.82 9.69
C ASP A 55 7.16 10.80 8.19
N PHE A 56 6.89 9.68 7.52
CA PHE A 56 7.05 9.57 6.07
C PHE A 56 6.13 10.53 5.32
N VAL A 57 4.84 10.60 5.69
CA VAL A 57 3.88 11.50 5.05
C VAL A 57 4.29 12.97 5.19
N ALA A 58 4.79 13.35 6.37
CA ALA A 58 5.21 14.72 6.65
C ALA A 58 6.49 15.14 5.90
N SER A 59 7.34 14.18 5.53
CA SER A 59 8.66 14.44 4.91
C SER A 59 8.74 14.10 3.43
N ALA A 60 7.79 13.34 2.89
CA ALA A 60 7.80 12.86 1.51
C ALA A 60 7.65 14.00 0.47
N ASP A 61 8.42 13.90 -0.62
CA ASP A 61 8.16 14.68 -1.84
C ASP A 61 7.09 13.98 -2.68
N TRP A 62 5.91 14.59 -2.73
CA TRP A 62 4.78 14.13 -3.53
C TRP A 62 4.80 14.62 -4.98
N SER A 63 5.90 15.22 -5.45
CA SER A 63 6.03 15.62 -6.86
C SER A 63 5.95 14.41 -7.80
N HIS A 64 5.60 14.65 -9.06
CA HIS A 64 5.55 13.62 -10.11
C HIS A 64 6.96 13.24 -10.63
N ARG A 65 8.03 13.89 -10.15
CA ARG A 65 9.39 13.74 -10.67
C ARG A 65 10.14 12.58 -10.03
N SER A 66 9.73 12.20 -8.82
CA SER A 66 10.22 11.07 -8.05
C SER A 66 9.10 10.03 -7.89
N PHE A 67 9.47 8.77 -7.72
CA PHE A 67 8.55 7.75 -7.22
C PHE A 67 8.84 7.60 -5.73
N THR A 68 7.82 7.77 -4.91
CA THR A 68 7.94 7.83 -3.45
C THR A 68 7.04 6.77 -2.83
N SER A 69 7.61 5.84 -2.07
CA SER A 69 6.87 4.74 -1.46
C SER A 69 7.37 4.44 -0.05
N PHE A 70 6.49 3.98 0.81
CA PHE A 70 6.85 3.37 2.09
C PHE A 70 6.74 1.85 1.96
N ILE A 71 7.79 1.13 2.35
CA ILE A 71 7.79 -0.34 2.38
C ILE A 71 7.92 -0.79 3.83
N ALA A 72 6.90 -1.48 4.30
CA ALA A 72 6.94 -2.24 5.54
C ALA A 72 7.23 -3.71 5.24
N THR A 73 8.19 -4.30 5.94
CA THR A 73 8.38 -5.75 5.99
C THR A 73 8.21 -6.27 7.41
N PHE A 74 7.88 -7.55 7.53
CA PHE A 74 7.66 -8.20 8.81
C PHE A 74 8.50 -9.46 8.93
N GLU A 75 9.16 -9.70 10.05
CA GLU A 75 9.93 -10.93 10.25
C GLU A 75 9.02 -12.17 10.21
N HIS A 76 7.80 -12.05 10.75
CA HIS A 76 6.84 -13.13 10.89
C HIS A 76 5.38 -12.70 10.61
N PRO A 77 4.48 -13.66 10.29
CA PRO A 77 4.75 -15.06 9.97
C PRO A 77 5.17 -15.24 8.51
N ARG A 78 6.16 -16.10 8.25
CA ARG A 78 6.59 -16.45 6.89
C ARG A 78 5.89 -17.69 6.38
N GLY A 79 5.82 -17.85 5.05
CA GLY A 79 5.39 -19.10 4.43
C GLY A 79 3.89 -19.41 4.57
N VAL A 80 3.09 -18.41 4.92
CA VAL A 80 1.62 -18.49 4.92
C VAL A 80 1.10 -18.55 3.49
N ASP A 81 -0.07 -19.16 3.26
CA ASP A 81 -0.71 -19.15 1.94
C ASP A 81 -1.39 -17.80 1.61
N GLU A 82 -1.95 -17.67 0.40
CA GLU A 82 -2.58 -16.42 -0.06
C GLU A 82 -3.79 -16.00 0.79
N LEU A 83 -4.55 -16.96 1.34
CA LEU A 83 -5.72 -16.67 2.16
C LEU A 83 -5.28 -16.16 3.53
N ARG A 84 -4.36 -16.86 4.18
CA ARG A 84 -3.85 -16.48 5.49
C ARG A 84 -3.06 -15.17 5.44
N PHE A 85 -2.30 -14.91 4.37
CA PHE A 85 -1.67 -13.61 4.17
C PHE A 85 -2.70 -12.48 4.07
N GLU A 86 -3.79 -12.70 3.34
CA GLU A 86 -4.88 -11.72 3.23
C GLU A 86 -5.52 -11.38 4.58
N GLU A 87 -5.79 -12.38 5.41
CA GLU A 87 -6.32 -12.17 6.76
C GLU A 87 -5.37 -11.29 7.59
N LEU A 88 -4.08 -11.63 7.58
CA LEU A 88 -3.04 -10.88 8.31
C LEU A 88 -2.84 -9.46 7.76
N LEU A 89 -3.00 -9.27 6.44
CA LEU A 89 -2.95 -7.95 5.82
C LEU A 89 -4.06 -7.08 6.37
N TRP A 90 -5.30 -7.58 6.39
CA TRP A 90 -6.42 -6.80 6.89
C TRP A 90 -6.38 -6.62 8.41
N GLU A 91 -5.91 -7.60 9.17
CA GLU A 91 -5.65 -7.44 10.60
C GLU A 91 -4.62 -6.33 10.86
N GLN A 92 -3.52 -6.33 10.11
CA GLN A 92 -2.48 -5.30 10.20
C GLN A 92 -3.01 -3.91 9.82
N LEU A 93 -3.81 -3.80 8.75
CA LEU A 93 -4.41 -2.54 8.32
C LEU A 93 -5.51 -2.06 9.29
N GLN A 94 -6.26 -2.95 9.91
CA GLN A 94 -7.21 -2.57 10.95
C GLN A 94 -6.46 -1.99 12.15
N LEU A 95 -5.48 -2.73 12.70
CA LEU A 95 -4.69 -2.27 13.85
C LEU A 95 -3.96 -0.95 13.55
N LEU A 96 -3.43 -0.79 12.35
CA LEU A 96 -2.81 0.47 11.93
C LEU A 96 -3.80 1.64 11.99
N HIS A 97 -5.03 1.44 11.49
CA HIS A 97 -6.10 2.44 11.58
C HIS A 97 -6.51 2.75 13.02
N GLU A 98 -6.54 1.75 13.91
CA GLU A 98 -6.85 1.94 15.34
C GLU A 98 -5.85 2.86 16.05
N HIS A 99 -4.60 2.89 15.59
CA HIS A 99 -3.57 3.82 16.09
C HIS A 99 -3.62 5.17 15.37
N ASP A 100 -3.76 5.18 14.04
CA ASP A 100 -3.76 6.40 13.24
C ASP A 100 -4.96 7.32 13.54
N SER A 101 -6.16 6.75 13.63
CA SER A 101 -7.42 7.49 13.84
C SER A 101 -7.50 8.27 15.16
N ARG A 102 -6.60 7.97 16.11
CA ARG A 102 -6.49 8.72 17.37
C ARG A 102 -6.02 10.15 17.15
N SER A 103 -5.20 10.38 16.12
CA SER A 103 -4.56 11.66 15.83
C SER A 103 -5.05 12.25 14.52
N HIS A 104 -5.27 11.42 13.51
CA HIS A 104 -5.56 11.87 12.15
C HIS A 104 -7.01 11.59 11.74
N ARG A 105 -7.54 12.47 10.87
CA ARG A 105 -8.79 12.20 10.14
C ARG A 105 -8.48 11.39 8.90
N TRP A 106 -9.50 10.72 8.36
CA TRP A 106 -9.41 10.08 7.06
C TRP A 106 -9.08 11.10 5.96
N ALA A 107 -8.37 10.67 4.91
CA ALA A 107 -7.98 11.52 3.80
C ALA A 107 -9.18 12.21 3.14
N GLU A 108 -9.05 13.52 2.91
CA GLU A 108 -10.10 14.33 2.27
C GLU A 108 -10.39 13.84 0.85
N GLY A 109 -11.66 13.86 0.45
CA GLY A 109 -12.09 13.45 -0.89
C GLY A 109 -12.02 11.95 -1.15
N ARG A 110 -11.72 11.12 -0.15
CA ARG A 110 -11.71 9.66 -0.24
C ARG A 110 -12.73 9.06 0.72
N SER A 111 -13.34 7.96 0.31
CA SER A 111 -14.26 7.21 1.16
C SER A 111 -13.48 6.34 2.15
N SER A 112 -14.00 6.22 3.37
CA SER A 112 -13.51 5.27 4.37
C SER A 112 -14.21 3.91 4.31
N ASP A 113 -15.27 3.79 3.50
CA ASP A 113 -15.99 2.54 3.27
C ASP A 113 -15.25 1.69 2.22
N PRO A 114 -14.67 0.52 2.60
CA PRO A 114 -13.89 -0.32 1.71
C PRO A 114 -14.71 -1.01 0.61
N GLN A 115 -16.03 -0.83 0.56
CA GLN A 115 -16.90 -1.34 -0.51
C GLN A 115 -17.10 -0.35 -1.66
N THR A 116 -16.79 0.93 -1.43
CA THR A 116 -17.00 2.00 -2.40
C THR A 116 -15.85 2.10 -3.41
N ARG A 117 -16.13 2.64 -4.60
CA ARG A 117 -15.11 2.86 -5.65
C ARG A 117 -14.12 3.95 -5.26
N GLU A 118 -14.56 4.87 -4.42
CA GLU A 118 -13.84 6.03 -3.92
C GLU A 118 -12.98 5.69 -2.68
N PHE A 119 -13.01 4.44 -2.22
CA PHE A 119 -12.15 3.98 -1.13
C PHE A 119 -10.69 4.17 -1.48
N ALA A 120 -9.95 4.78 -0.55
CA ALA A 120 -8.49 4.77 -0.56
C ALA A 120 -8.04 4.67 0.89
N TYR A 121 -7.16 3.71 1.19
CA TYR A 121 -6.74 3.49 2.57
C TYR A 121 -5.94 4.70 3.08
N SER A 122 -6.37 5.27 4.19
CA SER A 122 -5.77 6.49 4.71
C SER A 122 -4.88 6.22 5.92
N VAL A 123 -3.72 6.89 5.94
CA VAL A 123 -2.86 7.00 7.12
C VAL A 123 -2.34 8.43 7.18
N ALA A 124 -2.34 9.04 8.37
CA ALA A 124 -1.93 10.42 8.57
C ALA A 124 -2.66 11.43 7.66
N GLY A 125 -3.94 11.16 7.37
CA GLY A 125 -4.74 11.99 6.45
C GLY A 125 -4.35 11.89 4.98
N HIS A 126 -3.44 10.96 4.63
CA HIS A 126 -2.95 10.78 3.26
C HIS A 126 -3.50 9.50 2.63
N PRO A 127 -3.93 9.52 1.35
CA PRO A 127 -4.50 8.36 0.69
C PRO A 127 -3.44 7.48 0.02
N PHE A 128 -3.46 6.19 0.34
CA PHE A 128 -2.53 5.18 -0.16
C PHE A 128 -3.24 4.03 -0.88
N PHE A 129 -2.67 3.60 -1.99
CA PHE A 129 -2.87 2.28 -2.55
C PHE A 129 -1.89 1.31 -1.89
N VAL A 130 -2.40 0.29 -1.21
CA VAL A 130 -1.58 -0.70 -0.50
C VAL A 130 -1.35 -1.93 -1.37
N ILE A 131 -0.09 -2.34 -1.51
CA ILE A 131 0.30 -3.57 -2.19
C ILE A 131 0.86 -4.54 -1.17
N GLY A 132 0.15 -5.63 -0.91
CA GLY A 132 0.66 -6.77 -0.15
C GLY A 132 1.47 -7.72 -1.02
N LEU A 133 2.57 -8.25 -0.51
CA LEU A 133 3.40 -9.27 -1.16
C LEU A 133 3.85 -10.30 -0.12
N HIS A 134 3.98 -11.58 -0.49
CA HIS A 134 4.35 -12.67 0.41
C HIS A 134 5.02 -13.84 -0.33
N GLU A 135 5.80 -14.67 0.39
CA GLU A 135 6.75 -15.61 -0.23
C GLU A 135 6.08 -16.68 -1.11
N THR A 136 4.83 -17.03 -0.80
CA THR A 136 4.09 -18.14 -1.43
C THR A 136 3.13 -17.69 -2.52
N HIS A 137 3.04 -16.37 -2.81
CA HIS A 137 2.09 -15.83 -3.78
C HIS A 137 2.16 -16.58 -5.11
N ARG A 138 1.05 -16.81 -5.81
CA ARG A 138 1.04 -17.51 -7.11
C ARG A 138 1.89 -16.87 -8.21
N ARG A 139 2.40 -15.64 -7.97
CA ARG A 139 3.12 -14.81 -8.93
C ARG A 139 4.52 -14.53 -8.47
N TRP A 140 5.50 -14.81 -9.32
CA TRP A 140 6.91 -14.73 -8.93
C TRP A 140 7.35 -13.32 -8.55
N GLY A 141 6.84 -12.30 -9.25
CA GLY A 141 7.14 -10.90 -8.92
C GLY A 141 6.48 -10.37 -7.65
N ARG A 142 5.70 -11.22 -6.97
CA ARG A 142 5.04 -10.93 -5.70
C ARG A 142 5.55 -11.79 -4.54
N ARG A 143 6.74 -12.41 -4.70
CA ARG A 143 7.41 -13.24 -3.69
C ARG A 143 8.65 -12.54 -3.10
N PRO A 144 8.46 -11.54 -2.22
CA PRO A 144 9.54 -10.97 -1.42
C PRO A 144 10.12 -12.01 -0.44
N PRO A 145 11.25 -11.70 0.21
CA PRO A 145 11.83 -12.56 1.26
C PRO A 145 11.05 -12.54 2.59
N PHE A 146 10.20 -11.53 2.79
CA PHE A 146 9.37 -11.32 3.98
C PHE A 146 7.95 -10.94 3.57
N PRO A 147 6.91 -11.17 4.40
CA PRO A 147 5.64 -10.48 4.24
C PRO A 147 5.87 -8.98 4.14
N MET A 148 5.28 -8.34 3.13
CA MET A 148 5.60 -6.98 2.74
C MET A 148 4.34 -6.21 2.39
N LEU A 149 4.24 -4.97 2.87
CA LEU A 149 3.25 -3.99 2.45
C LEU A 149 3.96 -2.78 1.85
N ALA A 150 3.63 -2.41 0.61
CA ALA A 150 4.08 -1.18 0.00
C ALA A 150 2.92 -0.18 -0.08
N PHE A 151 3.13 1.02 0.47
CA PHE A 151 2.18 2.12 0.46
C PHE A 151 2.58 3.12 -0.63
N ASN A 152 1.76 3.24 -1.66
CA ASN A 152 1.96 4.15 -2.77
C ASN A 152 0.91 5.25 -2.75
N SER A 153 1.32 6.52 -2.83
CA SER A 153 0.39 7.64 -2.74
C SER A 153 -0.53 7.75 -3.95
N HIS A 154 -1.83 7.89 -3.68
CA HIS A 154 -2.80 8.26 -4.72
C HIS A 154 -2.55 9.66 -5.26
N GLU A 155 -2.20 10.63 -4.42
CA GLU A 155 -1.89 11.99 -4.88
C GLU A 155 -0.71 12.03 -5.86
N GLN A 156 0.37 11.27 -5.56
CA GLN A 156 1.50 11.17 -6.47
C GLN A 156 1.09 10.48 -7.78
N PHE A 157 0.27 9.44 -7.68
CA PHE A 157 -0.23 8.72 -8.85
C PHE A 157 -1.10 9.59 -9.76
N ASP A 158 -1.98 10.42 -9.18
CA ASP A 158 -2.82 11.38 -9.89
C ASP A 158 -1.96 12.43 -10.63
N ARG A 159 -0.87 12.90 -10.01
CA ARG A 159 0.09 13.80 -10.67
C ARG A 159 0.86 13.12 -11.81
N ILE A 160 1.26 11.87 -11.65
CA ILE A 160 1.93 11.07 -12.70
C ILE A 160 0.99 10.84 -13.89
N LYS A 161 -0.29 10.55 -13.63
CA LYS A 161 -1.34 10.43 -14.66
C LYS A 161 -1.57 11.76 -15.37
N GLY A 162 -1.68 12.86 -14.63
CA GLY A 162 -1.80 14.21 -15.19
C GLY A 162 -0.62 14.59 -16.10
N ALA A 163 0.59 14.10 -15.78
CA ALA A 163 1.79 14.25 -16.61
C ALA A 163 1.87 13.28 -17.82
N LYS A 164 0.85 12.43 -18.05
CA LYS A 164 0.80 11.42 -19.13
C LYS A 164 1.97 10.44 -19.14
N MET A 165 2.56 10.19 -17.97
CA MET A 165 3.71 9.27 -17.82
C MET A 165 3.27 7.83 -17.56
N TRP A 166 2.02 7.62 -17.14
CA TRP A 166 1.51 6.33 -16.70
C TRP A 166 1.43 5.29 -17.82
N ASP A 167 0.85 5.63 -18.98
CA ASP A 167 0.55 4.64 -20.02
C ASP A 167 1.80 3.90 -20.51
N ARG A 168 2.88 4.65 -20.76
CA ARG A 168 4.18 4.09 -21.17
C ARG A 168 4.81 3.22 -20.08
N LEU A 169 4.62 3.57 -18.81
CA LEU A 169 5.14 2.80 -17.70
C LEU A 169 4.34 1.50 -17.52
N ALA A 170 3.02 1.58 -17.58
CA ALA A 170 2.11 0.44 -17.47
C ALA A 170 2.34 -0.58 -18.60
N GLU A 171 2.52 -0.13 -19.84
CA GLU A 171 2.85 -1.00 -20.98
C GLU A 171 4.13 -1.81 -20.73
N LYS A 172 5.20 -1.14 -20.26
CA LYS A 172 6.47 -1.80 -19.95
C LYS A 172 6.35 -2.79 -18.80
N ILE A 173 5.62 -2.45 -17.74
CA ILE A 173 5.38 -3.35 -16.60
C ILE A 173 4.62 -4.59 -17.06
N ARG A 174 3.55 -4.43 -17.86
CA ARG A 174 2.77 -5.55 -18.42
C ARG A 174 3.64 -6.48 -19.27
N LYS A 175 4.52 -5.91 -20.11
CA LYS A 175 5.47 -6.69 -20.90
C LYS A 175 6.43 -7.51 -20.03
N GLN A 176 6.97 -6.92 -18.97
CA GLN A 176 7.84 -7.64 -18.04
C GLN A 176 7.12 -8.76 -17.29
N ASP A 177 5.86 -8.54 -16.92
CA ASP A 177 5.07 -9.56 -16.22
C ASP A 177 4.76 -10.77 -17.11
N ILE A 178 4.39 -10.53 -18.38
CA ILE A 178 4.24 -11.58 -19.39
C ILE A 178 5.57 -12.33 -19.59
N GLN A 179 6.69 -11.62 -19.69
CA GLN A 179 8.00 -12.25 -19.83
C GLN A 179 8.38 -13.09 -18.60
N LEU A 180 7.99 -12.63 -17.40
CA LEU A 180 8.33 -13.30 -16.16
C LEU A 180 7.55 -14.61 -15.98
N GLN A 181 6.25 -14.64 -16.31
CA GLN A 181 5.38 -15.75 -15.90
C GLN A 181 4.21 -16.02 -16.86
N GLY A 182 4.27 -15.49 -18.09
CA GLY A 182 3.39 -15.84 -19.20
C GLY A 182 2.09 -15.04 -19.32
N ASP A 183 1.70 -14.28 -18.31
CA ASP A 183 0.45 -13.49 -18.31
C ASP A 183 0.57 -12.14 -17.60
N ILE A 184 -0.42 -11.27 -17.78
CA ILE A 184 -0.53 -9.98 -17.09
C ILE A 184 -1.15 -10.20 -15.71
N ASN A 185 -0.65 -9.50 -14.71
CA ASN A 185 -1.25 -9.44 -13.40
C ASN A 185 -2.65 -8.81 -13.47
N PRO A 186 -3.75 -9.50 -13.07
CA PRO A 186 -5.08 -8.93 -13.07
C PRO A 186 -5.21 -7.67 -12.22
N ASN A 187 -4.34 -7.46 -11.22
CA ASN A 187 -4.30 -6.17 -10.51
C ASN A 187 -3.86 -4.99 -11.41
N LEU A 188 -3.34 -5.25 -12.62
CA LEU A 188 -2.97 -4.27 -13.65
C LEU A 188 -3.97 -4.20 -14.82
N LEU A 189 -5.00 -5.07 -14.81
CA LEU A 189 -6.08 -5.11 -15.79
C LEU A 189 -7.24 -4.26 -15.26
N GLU A 190 -7.35 -3.05 -15.82
CA GLU A 190 -8.43 -2.05 -15.68
C GLU A 190 -8.95 -1.71 -14.27
N TYR A 191 -9.07 -0.41 -14.01
CA TYR A 191 -8.91 0.15 -12.67
C TYR A 191 -10.20 0.34 -11.88
N GLU A 192 -11.38 0.20 -12.49
CA GLU A 192 -12.34 1.27 -12.23
C GLU A 192 -13.73 0.89 -11.70
N GLU A 193 -14.22 -0.34 -11.72
CA GLU A 193 -15.62 -0.55 -11.30
C GLU A 193 -15.81 -0.98 -9.85
N LEU A 194 -14.76 -1.49 -9.22
CA LEU A 194 -14.81 -2.07 -7.88
C LEU A 194 -13.82 -1.38 -6.95
N SER A 195 -14.11 -1.43 -5.64
CA SER A 195 -13.20 -0.94 -4.61
C SER A 195 -11.79 -1.49 -4.76
N GLU A 196 -10.80 -0.62 -4.52
CA GLU A 196 -9.40 -1.02 -4.56
C GLU A 196 -8.98 -1.99 -3.47
N ALA A 197 -9.72 -2.04 -2.35
CA ALA A 197 -9.48 -2.99 -1.26
C ALA A 197 -9.33 -4.43 -1.76
N ARG A 198 -10.12 -4.81 -2.77
CA ARG A 198 -10.11 -6.16 -3.39
C ARG A 198 -8.72 -6.56 -3.93
N ARG A 199 -7.86 -5.59 -4.22
CA ARG A 199 -6.55 -5.78 -4.87
C ARG A 199 -5.39 -5.86 -3.89
N TYR A 200 -5.55 -5.43 -2.64
CA TYR A 200 -4.43 -5.20 -1.73
C TYR A 200 -3.60 -6.47 -1.50
N SER A 201 -4.23 -7.62 -1.25
CA SER A 201 -3.49 -8.89 -1.06
C SER A 201 -2.93 -9.47 -2.36
N GLY A 202 -3.50 -9.14 -3.53
CA GLY A 202 -3.14 -9.74 -4.83
C GLY A 202 -3.78 -11.10 -5.14
N ARG A 203 -4.50 -11.67 -4.18
CA ARG A 203 -5.32 -12.87 -4.38
C ARG A 203 -6.62 -12.49 -5.09
N PRO A 204 -7.06 -13.20 -6.15
CA PRO A 204 -8.38 -13.00 -6.76
C PRO A 204 -9.52 -13.10 -5.75
N LYS A 205 -10.58 -12.33 -5.99
CA LYS A 205 -11.76 -12.29 -5.11
C LYS A 205 -13.00 -12.82 -5.81
N PRO A 206 -13.84 -13.62 -5.14
CA PRO A 206 -15.19 -13.92 -5.65
C PRO A 206 -16.04 -12.65 -5.67
N ALA A 207 -17.07 -12.61 -6.51
CA ALA A 207 -17.86 -11.39 -6.74
C ALA A 207 -18.48 -10.82 -5.45
N ASP A 208 -18.90 -11.69 -4.54
CA ASP A 208 -19.53 -11.39 -3.25
C ASP A 208 -18.54 -11.11 -2.11
N TRP A 209 -17.23 -11.05 -2.39
CA TRP A 209 -16.22 -10.79 -1.36
C TRP A 209 -16.45 -9.45 -0.66
N GLN A 210 -16.40 -9.49 0.67
CA GLN A 210 -16.50 -8.35 1.56
C GLN A 210 -15.15 -8.08 2.23
N CYS A 211 -14.75 -6.81 2.26
CA CYS A 211 -13.59 -6.39 3.02
C CYS A 211 -13.87 -6.47 4.53
N PRO A 212 -13.00 -7.11 5.34
CA PRO A 212 -13.19 -7.18 6.79
C PRO A 212 -12.79 -5.90 7.54
N PHE A 213 -12.20 -4.93 6.84
CA PHE A 213 -11.82 -3.64 7.41
C PHE A 213 -13.05 -2.80 7.75
N THR A 214 -13.02 -2.14 8.91
CA THR A 214 -14.02 -1.15 9.31
C THR A 214 -13.32 0.09 9.82
N ALA A 215 -13.45 1.20 9.09
CA ALA A 215 -12.95 2.48 9.56
C ALA A 215 -13.78 2.96 10.76
N ARG A 216 -13.10 3.47 11.80
CA ARG A 216 -13.75 4.28 12.82
C ARG A 216 -14.44 5.50 12.18
N GLU A 217 -15.68 5.74 12.55
CA GLU A 217 -16.41 6.95 12.16
C GLU A 217 -15.68 8.19 12.69
N ASP A 218 -15.58 9.23 11.86
CA ASP A 218 -14.97 10.50 12.26
C ASP A 218 -15.92 11.24 13.22
N GLN A 219 -15.87 10.89 14.51
CA GLN A 219 -16.74 11.46 15.56
C GLN A 219 -16.37 12.91 15.91
N ARG A 220 -15.46 13.57 15.18
CA ARG A 220 -15.09 14.96 15.43
C ARG A 220 -16.10 15.87 14.73
N GLU A 221 -17.04 16.41 15.51
CA GLU A 221 -18.04 17.41 15.07
C GLU A 221 -17.41 18.43 14.12
N PRO A 222 -18.10 18.81 13.02
CA PRO A 222 -17.67 19.93 12.22
C PRO A 222 -17.59 21.14 13.13
N ALA A 223 -16.44 21.84 13.12
CA ALA A 223 -16.28 23.07 13.89
C ALA A 223 -17.44 24.00 13.53
N LEU A 224 -18.30 24.28 14.51
CA LEU A 224 -19.38 25.26 14.39
C LEU A 224 -18.78 26.54 13.83
N THR A 225 -19.08 26.85 12.57
CA THR A 225 -18.77 28.13 11.95
C THR A 225 -19.65 29.18 12.62
N GLY A 226 -19.20 29.64 13.78
CA GLY A 226 -19.81 30.72 14.53
C GLY A 226 -19.80 31.99 13.68
N ARG A 227 -20.94 32.30 13.07
CA ARG A 227 -21.21 33.62 12.53
C ARG A 227 -21.51 34.52 13.73
N PRO A 228 -20.76 35.61 13.97
CA PRO A 228 -21.14 36.54 15.03
C PRO A 228 -22.46 37.23 14.66
N PRO A 229 -23.38 37.46 15.62
CA PRO A 229 -24.59 38.21 15.35
C PRO A 229 -24.25 39.67 15.00
N ALA A 230 -25.03 40.21 14.06
CA ALA A 230 -24.95 41.58 13.56
C ALA A 230 -25.41 42.60 14.60
#